data_AF-A0A3P6HHE4-F1
#
_entry.id   AF-A0A3P6HHE4-F1
#
_cell.length_a   1.000
_cell.length_b   1.000
_cell.length_c   1.000
_cell.angle_alpha   90.00
_cell.angle_beta   90.00
_cell.angle_gamma   90.00
#
_symmetry.space_group_name_H-M   'P 1'
#
loop_
_entity.id
_entity.type
_entity.pdbx_description
1 polymer ?
#
loop_
_entity_poly.entity_id
_entity_poly.type
_entity_poly.pdbx_seq_one_letter_code
_entity_poly.pdbx_strand_id
1 'polypeptide(L)'
;MYSLPAYAFIAQDFTTQAALYTHHQYIAGFIMTGAFAHGAIFFIRDYNPEQNEDNVLARMLDHKEAIISHLSWASLFLGFHTLGLYVHNDVMLAFGTPEKQILIEPIFAQWIQSAHGKTSYGFDVLLSSTNGPSI
;
A
#
# COMPACT_ATOMS: atom_id res chain seq x y z
N MET A 1 8.06 -6.10 -12.83
CA MET A 1 7.50 -6.75 -14.04
C MET A 1 6.73 -5.76 -14.91
N TYR A 2 5.72 -5.06 -14.37
CA TYR A 2 4.93 -4.14 -15.20
C TYR A 2 5.63 -2.78 -15.44
N SER A 3 6.28 -2.20 -14.42
CA SER A 3 6.97 -0.90 -14.50
C SER A 3 8.36 -0.95 -15.13
N LEU A 4 9.02 -2.11 -15.03
CA LEU A 4 10.31 -2.42 -15.67
C LEU A 4 10.15 -3.77 -16.40
N PRO A 5 9.69 -3.75 -17.66
CA PRO A 5 9.51 -4.97 -18.46
C PRO A 5 10.84 -5.66 -18.76
N ALA A 6 10.95 -6.94 -18.43
CA ALA A 6 12.19 -7.71 -18.56
C ALA A 6 12.26 -8.58 -19.83
N TYR A 7 11.15 -8.74 -20.56
CA TYR A 7 11.04 -9.61 -21.73
C TYR A 7 10.78 -8.79 -22.99
N ALA A 8 11.36 -9.22 -24.11
CA ALA A 8 11.13 -8.58 -25.41
C ALA A 8 9.63 -8.59 -25.74
N PHE A 9 9.14 -7.47 -26.28
CA PHE A 9 7.76 -7.28 -26.74
C PHE A 9 6.65 -7.39 -25.68
N ILE A 10 6.94 -7.76 -24.42
CA ILE A 10 5.91 -7.93 -23.38
C ILE A 10 5.15 -6.65 -23.04
N ALA A 11 5.78 -5.48 -23.22
CA ALA A 11 5.14 -4.20 -23.00
C ALA A 11 4.06 -3.87 -24.05
N GLN A 12 4.04 -4.60 -25.17
CA GLN A 12 3.05 -4.46 -26.24
C GLN A 12 1.92 -5.50 -26.10
N ASP A 13 2.16 -6.59 -25.36
CA ASP A 13 1.16 -7.59 -25.05
C ASP A 13 0.45 -7.27 -23.73
N PHE A 14 -0.58 -6.43 -23.82
CA PHE A 14 -1.32 -5.93 -22.67
C PHE A 14 -2.05 -7.04 -21.90
N THR A 15 -2.60 -8.04 -22.60
CA THR A 15 -3.32 -9.15 -21.97
C THR A 15 -2.36 -9.98 -21.13
N THR A 16 -1.19 -10.32 -21.67
CA THR A 16 -0.17 -11.07 -20.94
C THR A 16 0.38 -10.25 -19.76
N GLN A 17 0.61 -8.95 -19.94
CA GLN A 17 1.08 -8.08 -18.85
C GLN A 17 0.05 -7.99 -17.70
N ALA A 18 -1.23 -7.82 -18.01
CA ALA A 18 -2.31 -7.78 -17.02
C ALA A 18 -2.49 -9.13 -16.32
N ALA A 19 -2.43 -10.24 -17.08
CA ALA A 19 -2.51 -11.59 -16.54
C ALA A 19 -1.36 -11.88 -15.57
N LEU A 20 -0.12 -11.55 -15.94
CA LEU A 20 1.04 -11.75 -15.08
C LEU A 20 0.98 -10.92 -13.81
N TYR A 21 0.57 -9.64 -13.88
CA TYR A 21 0.41 -8.82 -12.70
C TYR A 21 -0.64 -9.41 -11.76
N THR A 22 -1.82 -9.72 -12.27
CA THR A 22 -2.93 -10.28 -11.50
C THR A 22 -2.53 -11.62 -10.86
N HIS A 23 -1.95 -12.52 -11.64
CA HIS A 23 -1.47 -13.82 -11.16
C HIS A 23 -0.53 -13.69 -9.96
N HIS A 24 0.50 -12.83 -10.05
CA HIS A 24 1.46 -12.66 -8.97
C HIS A 24 0.88 -11.96 -7.75
N GLN A 25 -0.06 -11.01 -7.92
CA GLN A 25 -0.73 -10.36 -6.79
C GLN A 25 -1.64 -11.35 -6.03
N TYR A 26 -2.37 -12.21 -6.73
CA TYR A 26 -3.17 -13.25 -6.08
C TYR A 26 -2.32 -14.26 -5.32
N ILE A 27 -1.23 -14.76 -5.93
CA ILE A 27 -0.30 -15.67 -5.25
C ILE A 27 0.30 -15.00 -4.01
N ALA A 28 0.71 -13.73 -4.11
CA ALA A 28 1.22 -12.99 -2.96
C ALA A 28 0.18 -12.93 -1.82
N GLY A 29 -1.10 -12.66 -2.14
CA GLY A 29 -2.18 -12.68 -1.16
C GLY A 29 -2.38 -14.03 -0.47
N PHE A 30 -2.32 -15.13 -1.23
CA PHE A 30 -2.37 -16.49 -0.68
C PHE A 30 -1.20 -16.79 0.26
N ILE A 31 0.03 -16.45 -0.15
CA ILE A 31 1.23 -16.67 0.66
C ILE A 31 1.20 -15.82 1.93
N MET A 32 0.80 -14.55 1.83
CA MET A 32 0.67 -13.65 2.99
C MET A 32 -0.33 -14.18 4.01
N THR A 33 -1.52 -14.61 3.56
CA THR A 33 -2.54 -15.21 4.44
C THR A 33 -2.03 -16.50 5.07
N GLY A 34 -1.35 -17.35 4.29
CA GLY A 34 -0.71 -18.57 4.77
C GLY A 34 0.33 -18.31 5.85
N ALA A 35 1.14 -17.25 5.73
CA ALA A 35 2.13 -16.88 6.73
C ALA A 35 1.47 -16.56 8.09
N PHE A 36 0.38 -15.78 8.11
CA PHE A 36 -0.35 -15.51 9.35
C PHE A 36 -1.07 -16.74 9.90
N ALA A 37 -1.64 -17.59 9.04
CA ALA A 37 -2.27 -18.85 9.46
C ALA A 37 -1.26 -19.77 10.16
N HIS A 38 -0.08 -19.95 9.57
CA HIS A 38 1.00 -20.74 10.18
C HIS A 38 1.58 -20.07 11.42
N GLY A 39 1.65 -18.73 11.47
CA GLY A 39 2.00 -18.00 12.69
C GLY A 39 1.04 -18.28 13.84
N ALA A 40 -0.27 -18.30 13.59
CA ALA A 40 -1.27 -18.67 14.60
C ALA A 40 -1.15 -20.14 15.04
N ILE A 41 -0.86 -21.05 14.10
CA ILE A 41 -0.60 -22.46 14.43
C ILE A 41 0.62 -22.59 15.35
N PHE A 42 1.70 -21.88 15.05
CA PHE A 42 2.90 -21.82 15.89
C PHE A 42 2.57 -21.37 17.32
N PHE A 43 1.79 -20.29 17.49
CA PHE A 43 1.40 -19.80 18.82
C PHE A 43 0.59 -20.80 19.64
N ILE A 44 -0.13 -21.71 19.00
CA ILE A 44 -0.95 -22.72 19.68
C ILE A 44 -0.15 -24.00 19.97
N ARG A 45 0.69 -24.43 19.02
CA ARG A 45 1.34 -25.75 19.07
C ARG A 45 2.75 -25.73 19.61
N ASP A 46 3.52 -24.70 19.26
CA ASP A 46 4.98 -24.73 19.37
C ASP A 46 5.52 -23.60 20.27
N TYR A 47 4.73 -22.57 20.55
CA TYR A 47 5.13 -21.48 21.44
C TYR A 47 5.19 -21.93 22.90
N ASN A 48 6.35 -21.75 23.53
CA ASN A 48 6.56 -22.01 24.95
C ASN A 48 6.79 -20.68 25.71
N PRO A 49 5.87 -20.24 26.59
CA PRO A 49 6.02 -19.00 27.35
C PRO A 49 7.25 -18.97 28.26
N GLU A 50 7.59 -20.09 28.92
CA GLU A 50 8.72 -20.15 29.86
C GLU A 50 10.05 -19.95 29.15
N GLN A 51 10.20 -20.52 27.95
CA GLN A 51 11.43 -20.35 27.15
C GLN A 51 11.54 -18.98 26.49
N ASN A 52 10.43 -18.24 26.41
CA ASN A 52 10.35 -16.94 25.74
C ASN A 52 10.11 -15.78 26.72
N GLU A 53 10.28 -16.03 28.02
CA GLU A 53 10.12 -15.02 29.06
C GLU A 53 11.00 -13.79 28.79
N ASP A 54 10.44 -12.60 29.02
CA ASP A 54 11.07 -11.28 28.85
C ASP A 54 11.63 -10.93 27.46
N ASN A 55 11.39 -11.77 26.45
CA ASN A 55 11.84 -11.48 25.09
C ASN A 55 10.85 -10.59 24.31
N VAL A 56 11.23 -10.20 23.09
CA VAL A 56 10.39 -9.31 22.25
C VAL A 56 9.04 -9.93 21.87
N LEU A 57 8.96 -11.26 21.76
CA LEU A 57 7.76 -11.98 21.38
C LEU A 57 6.76 -12.04 22.54
N ALA A 58 7.22 -12.37 23.76
CA ALA A 58 6.40 -12.33 24.96
C ALA A 58 5.89 -10.91 25.22
N ARG A 59 6.79 -9.91 25.15
CA ARG A 59 6.42 -8.50 25.34
C ARG A 59 5.33 -8.06 24.38
N MET A 60 5.36 -8.47 23.10
CA MET A 60 4.31 -8.16 22.13
C MET A 60 2.95 -8.71 22.55
N LEU A 61 2.91 -9.91 23.12
CA LEU A 61 1.67 -10.54 23.58
C LEU A 61 1.07 -9.81 24.79
N ASP A 62 1.91 -9.26 25.67
CA ASP A 62 1.48 -8.53 26.88
C ASP A 62 0.69 -7.25 26.59
N HIS A 63 0.88 -6.65 25.41
CA HIS A 63 0.16 -5.45 24.98
C HIS A 63 -0.57 -5.64 23.64
N LYS A 64 -0.97 -6.88 23.33
CA LYS A 64 -1.68 -7.21 22.08
C LYS A 64 -2.96 -6.41 21.88
N GLU A 65 -3.66 -6.05 22.96
CA GLU A 65 -4.89 -5.25 22.93
C GLU A 65 -4.61 -3.83 22.41
N ALA A 66 -3.46 -3.26 22.75
CA ALA A 66 -3.05 -1.96 22.21
C ALA A 66 -2.77 -2.07 20.70
N ILE A 67 -2.09 -3.13 20.25
CA ILE A 67 -1.83 -3.37 18.82
C ILE A 67 -3.15 -3.52 18.04
N ILE A 68 -4.05 -4.38 18.55
CA ILE A 68 -5.34 -4.66 17.92
C ILE A 68 -6.23 -3.41 17.85
N SER A 69 -6.27 -2.61 18.92
CA SER A 69 -7.09 -1.39 18.96
C SER A 69 -6.60 -0.31 18.00
N HIS A 70 -5.29 -0.11 17.86
CA HIS A 70 -4.75 0.85 16.88
C HIS A 70 -4.98 0.38 15.45
N LEU A 71 -4.87 -0.92 15.18
CA LEU A 71 -5.17 -1.47 13.86
C LEU A 71 -6.67 -1.31 13.52
N SER A 72 -7.55 -1.56 14.49
CA SER A 72 -9.00 -1.33 14.34
C SER A 72 -9.30 0.14 14.05
N TRP A 73 -8.69 1.07 14.79
CA TRP A 73 -8.83 2.50 14.54
C TRP A 73 -8.39 2.87 13.12
N ALA A 74 -7.21 2.41 12.67
CA ALA A 74 -6.71 2.69 11.34
C ALA A 74 -7.65 2.15 10.24
N SER A 75 -8.16 0.93 10.39
CA SER A 75 -9.13 0.33 9.45
C SER A 75 -10.44 1.12 9.38
N LEU A 76 -10.99 1.52 10.53
CA LEU A 76 -12.21 2.33 10.59
C LEU A 76 -11.99 3.71 9.99
N PHE A 77 -10.89 4.38 10.38
CA PHE A 77 -10.53 5.69 9.87
C PHE A 77 -10.41 5.66 8.34
N LEU A 78 -9.61 4.76 7.78
CA LEU A 78 -9.42 4.67 6.34
C LEU A 78 -10.72 4.28 5.63
N GLY A 79 -11.49 3.34 6.18
CA GLY A 79 -12.76 2.89 5.62
C GLY A 79 -13.80 4.02 5.52
N PHE A 80 -14.05 4.73 6.61
CA PHE A 80 -15.03 5.82 6.65
C PHE A 80 -14.67 6.96 5.70
N HIS A 81 -13.42 7.41 5.70
CA HIS A 81 -13.03 8.57 4.90
C HIS A 81 -12.91 8.23 3.42
N THR A 82 -12.34 7.06 3.08
CA THR A 82 -12.20 6.66 1.68
C THR A 82 -13.55 6.41 1.04
N LEU A 83 -14.39 5.57 1.66
CA LEU A 83 -15.73 5.30 1.14
C LEU A 83 -16.61 6.56 1.16
N GLY A 84 -16.51 7.37 2.22
CA GLY A 84 -17.24 8.64 2.32
C GLY A 84 -16.92 9.60 1.18
N LEU A 85 -15.65 9.73 0.80
CA LEU A 85 -15.24 10.54 -0.35
C LEU A 85 -15.77 10.00 -1.67
N TYR A 86 -15.73 8.68 -1.89
CA TYR A 86 -16.31 8.07 -3.09
C TYR A 86 -17.81 8.36 -3.20
N VAL A 87 -18.57 8.10 -2.13
CA VAL A 87 -20.02 8.35 -2.10
C VAL A 87 -20.34 9.83 -2.28
N HIS A 88 -19.60 10.73 -1.62
CA HIS A 88 -19.75 12.18 -1.80
C HIS A 88 -19.57 12.56 -3.27
N ASN A 89 -18.50 12.09 -3.90
CA ASN A 89 -18.18 12.44 -5.29
C ASN A 89 -19.22 11.88 -6.28
N ASP A 90 -19.72 10.67 -6.05
CA ASP A 90 -20.82 10.08 -6.84
C ASP A 90 -22.10 10.90 -6.71
N VAL A 91 -22.45 11.36 -5.50
CA VAL A 91 -23.64 12.20 -5.28
C VAL A 91 -23.49 13.57 -5.94
N MET A 92 -22.32 14.22 -5.84
CA MET A 92 -22.07 15.50 -6.51
C MET A 92 -22.14 15.37 -8.04
N LEU A 93 -21.66 14.25 -8.58
CA LEU A 93 -21.76 13.95 -10.00
C LEU A 93 -23.22 13.71 -10.42
N ALA A 94 -23.97 12.92 -9.64
CA ALA A 94 -25.38 12.65 -9.91
C ALA A 94 -26.25 13.91 -9.86
N PHE A 95 -25.90 14.90 -9.03
CA PHE A 95 -26.56 16.21 -8.99
C PHE A 95 -26.09 17.19 -10.07
N GLY A 96 -25.18 16.80 -10.96
CA GLY A 96 -24.69 17.65 -12.04
C GLY A 96 -23.79 18.80 -11.57
N THR A 97 -23.21 18.69 -10.38
CA THR A 97 -22.27 19.68 -9.81
C THR A 97 -20.89 19.04 -9.57
N PRO A 98 -20.19 18.58 -10.64
CA PRO A 98 -18.89 17.91 -10.50
C PRO A 98 -17.79 18.79 -9.90
N GLU A 99 -17.91 20.12 -10.00
CA GLU A 99 -16.99 21.08 -9.38
C GLU A 99 -17.00 21.04 -7.84
N LYS A 100 -18.03 20.41 -7.23
CA LYS A 100 -18.14 20.21 -5.79
C LYS A 100 -17.54 18.88 -5.31
N GLN A 101 -16.98 18.09 -6.22
CA GLN A 101 -16.21 16.90 -5.85
C GLN A 101 -14.96 17.30 -5.04
N ILE A 102 -14.58 16.42 -4.13
CA ILE A 102 -13.35 16.56 -3.37
C ILE A 102 -12.28 15.74 -4.08
N LEU A 103 -11.39 16.43 -4.78
CA LEU A 103 -10.27 15.85 -5.51
C LEU A 103 -8.96 16.17 -4.78
N ILE A 104 -8.39 15.16 -4.13
CA ILE A 104 -7.16 15.30 -3.35
C ILE A 104 -5.98 14.97 -4.24
N GLU A 105 -5.02 15.89 -4.35
CA GLU A 105 -3.79 15.65 -5.11
C GLU A 105 -2.79 14.80 -4.30
N PRO A 106 -2.18 13.76 -4.91
CA PRO A 106 -1.21 12.90 -4.23
C PRO A 106 0.19 13.55 -4.24
N ILE A 107 0.33 14.71 -3.61
CA ILE A 107 1.56 15.53 -3.64
C ILE A 107 2.82 14.77 -3.20
N PHE A 108 2.69 13.87 -2.22
CA PHE A 108 3.82 13.06 -1.74
C PHE A 108 4.29 12.05 -2.78
N ALA A 109 3.35 11.44 -3.53
CA ALA A 109 3.70 10.52 -4.61
C ALA A 109 4.29 11.27 -5.82
N GLN A 110 3.76 12.45 -6.14
CA GLN A 110 4.30 13.31 -7.19
C GLN A 110 5.73 13.77 -6.85
N TRP A 111 5.96 14.15 -5.58
CA TRP A 111 7.29 14.50 -5.09
C TRP A 111 8.28 13.33 -5.23
N ILE A 112 7.90 12.10 -4.88
CA ILE A 112 8.74 10.90 -5.10
C ILE A 112 9.05 10.72 -6.59
N GLN A 113 8.05 10.88 -7.47
CA GLN A 113 8.28 10.77 -8.91
C GLN A 113 9.25 11.84 -9.42
N SER A 114 9.15 13.07 -8.92
CA SER A 114 10.09 14.14 -9.27
C SER A 114 11.50 13.90 -8.72
N ALA A 115 11.61 13.40 -7.49
CA ALA A 115 12.89 12.96 -6.94
C ALA A 115 13.56 11.87 -7.81
N HIS A 116 12.77 11.07 -8.54
CA HIS A 116 13.23 10.08 -9.52
C HIS A 116 13.42 10.64 -10.96
N GLY A 117 13.40 11.97 -11.14
CA GLY A 117 13.70 12.62 -12.42
C GLY A 117 12.49 13.03 -13.25
N LYS A 118 11.26 12.87 -12.73
CA LYS A 118 10.05 13.30 -13.45
C LYS A 118 9.81 14.81 -13.30
N THR A 119 9.99 15.55 -14.38
CA THR A 119 9.89 17.02 -14.40
C THR A 119 8.47 17.56 -14.56
N SER A 120 7.49 16.73 -14.94
CA SER A 120 6.14 17.18 -15.29
C SER A 120 5.33 17.80 -14.15
N TYR A 121 5.73 17.59 -12.89
CA TYR A 121 5.03 18.10 -11.71
C TYR A 121 5.55 19.46 -11.23
N GLY A 122 6.62 19.99 -11.84
CA GLY A 122 7.18 21.29 -11.46
C GLY A 122 7.96 21.31 -10.14
N PHE A 123 8.20 20.15 -9.51
CA PHE A 123 9.15 20.05 -8.41
C PHE A 123 10.58 20.02 -8.96
N ASP A 124 11.39 20.99 -8.54
CA ASP A 124 12.83 21.09 -8.84
C ASP A 124 13.63 20.47 -7.68
N VAL A 125 13.68 19.14 -7.62
CA VAL A 125 14.28 18.39 -6.49
C VAL A 125 15.08 17.19 -6.99
N LEU A 126 16.27 16.99 -6.43
CA LEU A 126 17.13 15.84 -6.73
C LEU A 126 17.29 15.63 -8.25
N LEU A 127 16.90 14.47 -8.78
CA LEU A 127 17.11 14.10 -10.19
C LEU A 127 16.24 14.89 -11.17
N SER A 128 15.17 15.58 -10.73
CA SER A 128 14.44 16.49 -11.62
C SER A 128 15.13 17.86 -11.76
N SER A 129 16.11 18.17 -10.91
CA SER A 129 16.85 19.43 -10.91
C SER A 129 18.11 19.36 -11.74
N THR A 130 18.18 20.11 -12.85
CA THR A 130 19.37 20.14 -13.73
C THR A 130 20.63 20.72 -13.10
N ASN A 131 20.49 21.39 -11.96
CA ASN A 131 21.57 22.08 -11.25
C ASN A 131 21.89 21.42 -9.89
N GLY A 132 21.23 20.31 -9.57
CA GLY A 132 21.38 19.62 -8.30
C GLY A 132 22.66 18.75 -8.26
N PRO A 133 23.24 18.51 -7.06
CA PRO A 133 24.45 17.70 -6.90
C PRO A 133 24.24 16.20 -7.13
N SER A 134 22.99 15.77 -7.39
CA SER A 134 22.58 14.39 -7.64
C SER A 134 22.66 13.99 -9.12
N ILE A 135 23.08 14.90 -10.00
CA ILE A 135 23.44 14.66 -11.40
C ILE A 135 24.97 14.73 -11.50
#